data_AF-A0A657BAF1-F1
#
_entry.id   AF-A0A657BAF1-F1
#
_cell.length_a   1.000
_cell.length_b   1.000
_cell.length_c   1.000
_cell.angle_alpha   90.00
_cell.angle_beta   90.00
_cell.angle_gamma   90.00
#
_symmetry.space_group_name_H-M   'P 1'
#
loop_
_entity.id
_entity.type
_entity.pdbx_description
1 polymer ?
#
loop_
_entity_poly.entity_id
_entity_poly.type
_entity_poly.pdbx_seq_one_letter_code
_entity_poly.pdbx_strand_id
1 'polypeptide(L)'
;MSRSPRAFSGRFLAFAVSLGMVGVLIMVFLPKIDREMDSLEQKRFDYRLAEIKTAVQFMQLELQVKSSLASAKELRGANPMRWLKGRVEETPPQYLGERPIDLLNDQPGNWIYDPKLRVLAYLPNSSIVYEGRLIERDELLFFRVETIEEGSKVQALSLEYIAH
;
A
#
# COMPACT_ATOMS: atom_id res chain seq x y z
N MET A 1 28.54 -56.44 -27.27
CA MET A 1 28.29 -55.10 -26.67
C MET A 1 27.22 -55.23 -25.60
N SER A 2 27.60 -55.40 -24.33
CA SER A 2 26.67 -55.50 -23.21
C SER A 2 26.78 -54.21 -22.39
N ARG A 3 25.81 -53.29 -22.53
CA ARG A 3 25.71 -52.12 -21.65
C ARG A 3 25.20 -52.61 -20.30
N SER A 4 26.05 -52.53 -19.27
CA SER A 4 25.69 -53.05 -17.95
C SER A 4 24.49 -52.27 -17.37
N PRO A 5 23.47 -52.96 -16.83
CA PRO A 5 22.27 -52.33 -16.26
C PRO A 5 22.55 -51.47 -15.03
N ARG A 6 23.73 -51.61 -14.41
CA ARG A 6 24.15 -50.84 -13.22
C ARG A 6 24.37 -49.36 -13.51
N ALA A 7 24.94 -49.00 -14.66
CA ALA A 7 25.22 -47.61 -15.02
C ALA A 7 23.96 -46.79 -15.32
N PHE A 8 22.87 -47.45 -15.74
CA PHE A 8 21.58 -46.81 -15.98
C PHE A 8 20.87 -46.52 -14.64
N SER A 9 20.80 -47.49 -13.72
CA SER A 9 20.09 -47.31 -12.43
C SER A 9 20.68 -46.20 -11.53
N GLY A 10 22.01 -46.03 -11.52
CA GLY A 10 22.65 -44.99 -10.70
C GLY A 10 22.32 -43.58 -11.16
N ARG A 11 22.08 -43.38 -12.46
CA ARG A 11 21.67 -42.08 -13.02
C ARG A 11 20.22 -41.73 -12.66
N PHE A 12 19.31 -42.71 -12.69
CA PHE A 12 17.94 -42.50 -12.22
C PHE A 12 17.88 -42.22 -10.72
N LEU A 13 18.69 -42.92 -9.92
CA LEU A 13 18.74 -42.70 -8.48
C LEU A 13 19.31 -41.30 -8.15
N ALA A 14 20.40 -40.88 -8.80
CA ALA A 14 20.92 -39.53 -8.65
C ALA A 14 19.89 -38.47 -9.05
N PHE A 15 19.19 -38.66 -10.18
CA PHE A 15 18.14 -37.75 -10.62
C PHE A 15 16.96 -37.69 -9.65
N ALA A 16 16.52 -38.84 -9.12
CA ALA A 16 15.44 -38.92 -8.14
C ALA A 16 15.81 -38.23 -6.81
N VAL A 17 17.05 -38.42 -6.34
CA VAL A 17 17.54 -37.75 -5.12
C VAL A 17 17.64 -36.24 -5.33
N SER A 18 18.18 -35.79 -6.47
CA SER A 18 18.23 -34.36 -6.80
C SER A 18 16.83 -33.75 -6.89
N LEU A 19 15.89 -34.43 -7.55
CA LEU A 19 14.50 -33.97 -7.67
C LEU A 19 13.81 -33.92 -6.31
N GLY A 20 14.03 -34.92 -5.46
CA GLY A 20 13.52 -34.93 -4.08
C GLY A 20 14.09 -33.79 -3.25
N MET A 21 15.39 -33.51 -3.36
CA MET A 21 16.04 -32.40 -2.67
C MET A 21 15.48 -31.05 -3.12
N VAL A 22 15.29 -30.85 -4.44
CA VAL A 22 14.64 -29.64 -4.97
C VAL A 22 13.20 -29.52 -4.48
N GLY A 23 12.44 -30.61 -4.46
CA GLY A 23 11.06 -30.62 -3.94
C GLY A 23 10.99 -30.20 -2.48
N VAL A 24 11.87 -30.71 -1.63
CA VAL A 24 11.98 -30.32 -0.21
C VAL A 24 12.35 -28.84 -0.08
N LEU A 25 13.32 -28.37 -0.87
CA LEU A 25 13.70 -26.95 -0.87
C LEU A 25 12.52 -26.05 -1.24
N ILE A 26 11.80 -26.36 -2.32
CA ILE A 26 10.61 -25.59 -2.73
C ILE A 26 9.56 -25.57 -1.62
N MET A 27 9.28 -26.73 -1.02
CA MET A 27 8.28 -26.86 0.05
C MET A 27 8.61 -26.00 1.28
N VAL A 28 9.90 -25.84 1.61
CA VAL A 28 10.34 -25.01 2.75
C VAL A 28 10.42 -23.53 2.39
N PHE A 29 10.81 -23.20 1.16
CA PHE A 29 11.05 -21.82 0.75
C PHE A 29 9.78 -21.05 0.36
N LEU A 30 8.80 -21.69 -0.29
CA LEU A 30 7.58 -21.00 -0.74
C LEU A 30 6.85 -20.26 0.39
N PRO A 31 6.57 -20.89 1.56
CA PRO A 31 5.86 -20.19 2.64
C PRO A 31 6.63 -19.02 3.24
N LYS A 32 7.96 -19.01 3.10
CA LYS A 32 8.80 -17.91 3.59
C LYS A 32 8.73 -16.71 2.66
N ILE A 33 8.70 -16.95 1.35
CA ILE A 33 8.57 -15.90 0.34
C ILE A 33 7.23 -15.17 0.51
N ASP A 34 6.14 -15.90 0.69
CA ASP A 34 4.81 -15.31 0.89
C ASP A 34 4.79 -14.36 2.10
N ARG A 35 5.33 -14.79 3.24
CA ARG A 35 5.43 -13.94 4.45
C ARG A 35 6.30 -12.71 4.24
N GLU A 36 7.39 -12.83 3.49
CA GLU A 36 8.24 -11.69 3.18
C GLU A 36 7.51 -10.71 2.24
N MET A 37 6.73 -11.20 1.29
CA MET A 37 5.90 -10.36 0.42
C MET A 37 4.84 -9.59 1.20
N ASP A 38 4.13 -10.25 2.12
CA ASP A 38 3.14 -9.59 2.99
C ASP A 38 3.79 -8.50 3.86
N SER A 39 4.98 -8.77 4.41
CA SER A 39 5.75 -7.79 5.19
C SER A 39 6.21 -6.60 4.35
N LEU A 40 6.59 -6.83 3.09
CA LEU A 40 6.98 -5.76 2.17
C LEU A 40 5.79 -4.87 1.83
N GLU A 41 4.61 -5.46 1.62
CA GLU A 41 3.40 -4.70 1.41
C GLU A 41 3.08 -3.82 2.62
N GLN A 42 3.07 -4.38 3.83
CA GLN A 42 2.87 -3.61 5.07
C GLN A 42 3.80 -2.40 5.15
N LYS A 43 5.11 -2.61 4.93
CA LYS A 43 6.10 -1.53 4.97
C LYS A 43 5.86 -0.46 3.92
N ARG A 44 5.45 -0.85 2.71
CA ARG A 44 5.12 0.10 1.63
C ARG A 44 3.89 0.92 1.97
N PHE A 45 2.86 0.27 2.50
CA PHE A 45 1.65 0.93 2.98
C PHE A 45 1.98 1.94 4.08
N ASP A 46 2.71 1.53 5.13
CA ASP A 46 3.09 2.40 6.26
C ASP A 46 3.94 3.58 5.80
N TYR A 47 4.94 3.32 4.95
CA TYR A 47 5.79 4.36 4.39
C TYR A 47 4.97 5.39 3.60
N ARG A 48 4.10 4.92 2.71
CA ARG A 48 3.28 5.81 1.89
C ARG A 48 2.30 6.62 2.74
N LEU A 49 1.66 5.97 3.70
CA LEU A 49 0.74 6.64 4.61
C LEU A 49 1.46 7.73 5.44
N ALA A 50 2.68 7.46 5.90
CA ALA A 50 3.51 8.44 6.59
C ALA A 50 3.83 9.64 5.70
N GLU A 51 4.24 9.41 4.44
CA GLU A 51 4.49 10.50 3.47
C GLU A 51 3.25 11.37 3.25
N ILE A 52 2.08 10.74 3.08
CA ILE A 52 0.81 11.46 2.90
C ILE A 52 0.50 12.30 4.15
N LYS A 53 0.62 11.72 5.35
CA LYS A 53 0.41 12.44 6.62
C LYS A 53 1.36 13.63 6.75
N THR A 54 2.64 13.47 6.41
CA THR A 54 3.62 14.56 6.40
C THR A 54 3.27 15.64 5.37
N ALA A 55 2.76 15.28 4.19
CA ALA A 55 2.32 16.24 3.19
C ALA A 55 1.15 17.10 3.70
N VAL A 56 0.19 16.47 4.38
CA VAL A 56 -0.96 17.15 5.01
C VAL A 56 -0.50 18.10 6.12
N GLN A 57 0.38 17.64 7.01
CA GLN A 57 0.94 18.47 8.09
C GLN A 57 1.71 19.68 7.56
N PHE A 58 2.48 19.51 6.50
CA PHE A 58 3.20 20.63 5.90
C PHE A 58 2.25 21.61 5.21
N MET A 59 1.20 21.13 4.52
CA MET A 59 0.17 22.00 3.97
C MET A 59 -0.51 22.82 5.07
N GLN A 60 -0.76 22.22 6.24
CA GLN A 60 -1.23 22.96 7.40
C GLN A 60 -0.25 24.06 7.82
N LEU A 61 1.05 23.76 7.93
CA LEU A 61 2.07 24.78 8.26
C LEU A 61 2.09 25.92 7.23
N GLU A 62 1.95 25.60 5.94
CA GLU A 62 1.89 26.60 4.87
C GLU A 62 0.69 27.55 5.05
N LEU A 63 -0.48 27.02 5.39
CA LEU A 63 -1.68 27.82 5.66
C LEU A 63 -1.54 28.67 6.93
N GLN A 64 -0.88 28.14 7.95
CA GLN A 64 -0.59 28.89 9.18
C GLN A 64 0.33 30.07 8.89
N VAL A 65 1.42 29.86 8.14
CA VAL A 65 2.36 30.91 7.74
C VAL A 65 1.67 31.98 6.89
N LYS A 66 0.80 31.56 5.95
CA LYS A 66 0.03 32.48 5.10
C LYS A 66 -1.14 33.15 5.81
N SER A 67 -1.37 32.88 7.10
CA SER A 67 -2.56 33.32 7.86
C SER A 67 -3.89 32.98 7.18
N SER A 68 -3.89 31.92 6.35
CA SER A 68 -5.01 31.53 5.48
C SER A 68 -5.75 30.31 6.01
N LEU A 69 -5.74 30.10 7.34
CA LEU A 69 -6.44 28.97 7.97
C LEU A 69 -7.95 28.95 7.67
N ALA A 70 -8.55 30.09 7.32
CA ALA A 70 -9.93 30.13 6.84
C ALA A 70 -10.12 29.32 5.54
N SER A 71 -9.11 29.29 4.67
CA SER A 71 -9.08 28.49 3.42
C SER A 71 -8.84 27.00 3.66
N ALA A 72 -8.48 26.58 4.89
CA ALA A 72 -8.32 25.17 5.20
C ALA A 72 -9.65 24.38 5.04
N LYS A 73 -10.81 25.04 5.20
CA LYS A 73 -12.12 24.43 4.90
C LYS A 73 -12.26 24.02 3.44
N GLU A 74 -11.63 24.74 2.52
CA GLU A 74 -11.65 24.44 1.08
C GLU A 74 -10.78 23.21 0.74
N LEU A 75 -9.85 22.86 1.63
CA LEU A 75 -8.97 21.71 1.48
C LEU A 75 -9.56 20.42 2.07
N ARG A 76 -10.75 20.50 2.69
CA ARG A 76 -11.45 19.31 3.19
C ARG A 76 -11.77 18.37 2.04
N GLY A 77 -11.32 17.13 2.17
CA GLY A 77 -11.41 16.11 1.12
C GLY A 77 -10.55 16.40 -0.09
N ALA A 78 -9.61 17.34 -0.04
CA ALA A 78 -8.65 17.54 -1.11
C ALA A 78 -7.75 16.31 -1.25
N ASN A 79 -7.22 16.11 -2.45
CA ASN A 79 -6.30 15.02 -2.73
C ASN A 79 -4.89 15.34 -2.20
N PRO A 80 -4.43 14.70 -1.11
CA PRO A 80 -3.11 14.99 -0.55
C PRO A 80 -1.96 14.53 -1.45
N MET A 81 -2.22 13.62 -2.40
CA MET A 81 -1.21 13.18 -3.38
C MET A 81 -0.79 14.31 -4.32
N ARG A 82 -1.61 15.35 -4.49
CA ARG A 82 -1.23 16.56 -5.24
C ARG A 82 -0.14 17.36 -4.54
N TRP A 83 -0.06 17.28 -3.21
CA TRP A 83 0.94 18.01 -2.41
C TRP A 83 2.29 17.29 -2.38
N LEU A 84 2.32 16.01 -2.78
CA LEU A 84 3.55 15.24 -2.96
C LEU A 84 4.24 15.55 -4.31
N LYS A 85 3.49 15.90 -5.35
CA LYS A 85 4.00 16.16 -6.72
C LYS A 85 5.05 17.29 -6.82
N GLY A 86 5.10 18.20 -5.84
CA GLY A 86 6.13 19.24 -5.78
C GLY A 86 7.39 18.85 -5.01
N ARG A 87 7.42 17.66 -4.40
CA ARG A 87 8.55 17.15 -3.61
C ARG A 87 9.18 15.89 -4.21
N VAL A 88 8.41 15.16 -5.00
CA VAL A 88 8.82 13.97 -5.74
C VAL A 88 8.41 14.25 -7.19
N GLU A 89 9.37 14.41 -8.09
CA GLU A 89 9.17 14.85 -9.49
C GLU A 89 8.34 13.87 -10.36
N GLU A 90 7.89 12.75 -9.79
CA GLU A 90 7.14 11.69 -10.49
C GLU A 90 5.84 11.33 -9.76
N THR A 91 4.87 10.78 -10.52
CA THR A 91 3.66 10.21 -9.91
C THR A 91 4.08 9.15 -8.91
N PRO A 92 3.67 9.23 -7.62
CA PRO A 92 4.11 8.30 -6.61
C PRO A 92 3.90 6.84 -7.06
N PRO A 93 4.89 5.95 -6.89
CA PRO A 93 4.72 4.54 -7.19
C PRO A 93 3.45 3.98 -6.54
N GLN A 94 2.70 3.17 -7.29
CA GLN A 94 1.44 2.56 -6.87
C GLN A 94 0.30 3.56 -6.63
N TYR A 95 0.37 4.76 -7.20
CA TYR A 95 -0.76 5.69 -7.25
C TYR A 95 -1.35 5.74 -8.67
N LEU A 96 -2.60 5.29 -8.80
CA LEU A 96 -3.30 5.21 -10.09
C LEU A 96 -3.86 6.56 -10.58
N GLY A 97 -3.75 7.60 -9.75
CA GLY A 97 -4.29 8.92 -10.04
C GLY A 97 -5.70 9.12 -9.49
N GLU A 98 -6.41 10.07 -10.12
CA GLU A 98 -7.76 10.46 -9.73
C GLU A 98 -8.77 9.75 -10.62
N ARG A 99 -9.40 8.69 -10.11
CA ARG A 99 -10.35 7.86 -10.86
C ARG A 99 -11.39 7.24 -9.91
N PRO A 100 -12.49 6.68 -10.43
CA PRO A 100 -13.49 6.00 -9.61
C PRO A 100 -12.90 4.80 -8.87
N ILE A 101 -13.35 4.58 -7.63
CA ILE A 101 -12.85 3.49 -6.78
C ILE A 101 -13.05 2.09 -7.37
N ASP A 102 -14.05 1.90 -8.23
CA ASP A 102 -14.35 0.60 -8.84
C ASP A 102 -13.15 0.00 -9.59
N LEU A 103 -12.24 0.85 -10.08
CA LEU A 103 -11.00 0.43 -10.76
C LEU A 103 -9.95 -0.16 -9.83
N LEU A 104 -10.08 0.04 -8.51
CA LEU A 104 -9.13 -0.49 -7.53
C LEU A 104 -9.26 -2.02 -7.39
N ASN A 105 -10.48 -2.56 -7.60
CA ASN A 105 -10.76 -3.99 -7.52
C ASN A 105 -9.91 -4.82 -8.49
N ASP A 106 -9.55 -4.25 -9.64
CA ASP A 106 -8.72 -4.91 -10.66
C ASP A 106 -7.22 -4.74 -10.38
N GLN A 107 -6.83 -3.86 -9.45
CA GLN A 107 -5.45 -3.44 -9.21
C GLN A 107 -5.15 -3.30 -7.72
N PRO A 108 -5.20 -4.40 -6.93
CA PRO A 108 -4.83 -4.36 -5.52
C PRO A 108 -3.37 -3.97 -5.32
N GLY A 109 -3.05 -3.49 -4.12
CA GLY A 109 -1.75 -2.92 -3.74
C GLY A 109 -1.54 -1.49 -4.26
N ASN A 110 -2.59 -0.81 -4.71
CA ASN A 110 -2.52 0.54 -5.25
C ASN A 110 -3.44 1.53 -4.51
N TRP A 111 -3.05 2.79 -4.60
CA TRP A 111 -3.76 3.96 -4.11
C TRP A 111 -4.51 4.64 -5.24
N ILE A 112 -5.72 5.10 -4.97
CA ILE A 112 -6.50 5.92 -5.90
C ILE A 112 -7.19 7.03 -5.13
N TYR A 113 -7.36 8.17 -5.77
CA TYR A 113 -8.20 9.23 -5.22
C TYR A 113 -9.52 9.24 -5.99
N ASP A 114 -10.63 9.06 -5.29
CA ASP A 114 -11.96 9.18 -5.88
C ASP A 114 -12.44 10.64 -5.78
N PRO A 115 -12.55 11.38 -6.89
CA PRO A 115 -12.98 12.79 -6.87
C PRO A 115 -14.45 12.98 -6.53
N LYS A 116 -15.31 11.95 -6.71
CA LYS A 116 -16.73 12.01 -6.35
C LYS A 116 -16.90 11.86 -4.85
N LEU A 117 -16.22 10.87 -4.25
CA LEU A 117 -16.29 10.60 -2.82
C LEU A 117 -15.35 11.48 -1.99
N ARG A 118 -14.40 12.15 -2.64
CA ARG A 118 -13.35 12.99 -2.03
C ARG A 118 -12.58 12.21 -0.96
N VAL A 119 -12.15 11.00 -1.33
CA VAL A 119 -11.41 10.08 -0.47
C VAL A 119 -10.23 9.51 -1.25
N LEU A 120 -9.14 9.29 -0.53
CA LEU A 120 -8.03 8.48 -0.97
C LEU A 120 -8.30 7.05 -0.51
N ALA A 121 -8.37 6.11 -1.45
CA ALA A 121 -8.61 4.71 -1.17
C ALA A 121 -7.37 3.87 -1.42
N TYR A 122 -7.20 2.82 -0.62
CA TYR A 122 -6.19 1.77 -0.79
C TYR A 122 -6.87 0.41 -0.72
N LEU A 123 -6.60 -0.44 -1.70
CA LEU A 123 -6.97 -1.86 -1.66
C LEU A 123 -5.69 -2.66 -1.42
N PRO A 124 -5.56 -3.39 -0.32
CA PRO A 124 -4.40 -4.26 -0.11
C PRO A 124 -4.33 -5.39 -1.14
N ASN A 125 -3.13 -5.93 -1.39
CA ASN A 125 -2.91 -7.17 -2.13
C ASN A 125 -2.62 -8.35 -1.18
N SER A 126 -2.29 -8.09 0.08
CA SER A 126 -2.17 -9.04 1.18
C SER A 126 -2.83 -8.48 2.44
N SER A 127 -3.10 -9.31 3.44
CA SER A 127 -3.56 -8.78 4.73
C SER A 127 -2.52 -7.83 5.33
N ILE A 128 -2.96 -6.67 5.80
CA ILE A 128 -2.11 -5.67 6.46
C ILE A 128 -2.67 -5.33 7.84
N VAL A 129 -1.85 -4.78 8.73
CA VAL A 129 -2.27 -4.28 10.04
C VAL A 129 -2.30 -2.77 10.01
N TYR A 130 -3.46 -2.19 10.33
CA TYR A 130 -3.63 -0.75 10.47
C TYR A 130 -4.26 -0.42 11.81
N GLU A 131 -3.63 0.45 12.61
CA GLU A 131 -4.10 0.84 13.94
C GLU A 131 -4.46 -0.34 14.87
N GLY A 132 -3.71 -1.45 14.75
CA GLY A 132 -3.93 -2.67 15.55
C GLY A 132 -5.06 -3.57 15.04
N ARG A 133 -5.76 -3.20 13.95
CA ARG A 133 -6.74 -4.03 13.26
C ARG A 133 -6.09 -4.75 12.07
N LEU A 134 -6.38 -6.04 11.91
CA LEU A 134 -6.07 -6.77 10.69
C LEU A 134 -7.07 -6.36 9.60
N ILE A 135 -6.55 -5.88 8.49
CA ILE A 135 -7.29 -5.54 7.28
C ILE A 135 -7.08 -6.67 6.29
N GLU A 136 -8.18 -7.26 5.83
CA GLU A 136 -8.12 -8.35 4.86
C GLU A 136 -7.81 -7.82 3.45
N ARG A 137 -7.30 -8.68 2.56
CA ARG A 137 -6.89 -8.33 1.20
C ARG A 137 -7.98 -7.61 0.40
N ASP A 138 -9.24 -7.95 0.61
CA ASP A 138 -10.36 -7.42 -0.17
C ASP A 138 -11.08 -6.25 0.53
N GLU A 139 -10.51 -5.76 1.64
CA GLU A 139 -11.10 -4.69 2.43
C GLU A 139 -10.51 -3.33 2.03
N LEU A 140 -11.38 -2.45 1.53
CA LEU A 140 -11.00 -1.10 1.13
C LEU A 140 -10.75 -0.20 2.34
N LEU A 141 -9.58 0.44 2.33
CA LEU A 141 -9.22 1.46 3.30
C LEU A 141 -9.49 2.84 2.70
N PHE A 142 -10.26 3.66 3.40
CA PHE A 142 -10.60 5.02 2.98
C PHE A 142 -9.96 6.06 3.90
N PHE A 143 -9.32 7.05 3.28
CA PHE A 143 -8.69 8.16 3.97
C PHE A 143 -9.21 9.47 3.43
N ARG A 144 -9.42 10.45 4.30
CA ARG A 144 -9.86 11.78 3.89
C ARG A 144 -9.11 12.84 4.65
N VAL A 145 -8.77 13.92 3.94
CA VAL A 145 -8.29 15.13 4.60
C VAL A 145 -9.47 15.80 5.29
N GLU A 146 -9.40 15.91 6.60
CA GLU A 146 -10.39 16.53 7.45
C GLU A 146 -9.81 17.76 8.14
N THR A 147 -10.68 18.72 8.44
CA THR A 147 -10.33 19.93 9.20
C THR A 147 -10.70 19.71 10.66
N ILE A 148 -9.74 19.93 11.56
CA ILE A 148 -10.01 19.95 13.00
C ILE A 148 -10.40 21.39 13.35
N GLU A 149 -11.63 21.55 13.85
CA GLU A 149 -12.18 22.82 14.29
C GLU A 149 -12.21 22.87 15.82
N GLU A 150 -11.76 23.98 16.41
CA GLU A 150 -12.01 24.29 17.81
C GLU A 150 -12.91 25.53 17.87
N GLY A 151 -14.18 25.34 18.23
CA GLY A 151 -15.21 26.37 18.14
C GLY A 151 -15.51 26.75 16.68
N SER A 152 -15.33 28.02 16.32
CA SER A 152 -15.59 28.54 14.96
C SER A 152 -14.34 28.70 14.10
N LYS A 153 -13.16 28.32 14.60
CA LYS A 153 -11.88 28.48 13.89
C LYS A 153 -11.31 27.11 13.51
N VAL A 154 -10.84 27.00 12.28
CA VAL A 154 -10.05 25.83 11.85
C VAL A 154 -8.68 25.93 12.49
N GLN A 155 -8.26 24.88 13.19
CA GLN A 155 -6.96 24.80 13.83
C GLN A 155 -5.96 23.96 13.05
N ALA A 156 -6.40 22.85 12.45
CA ALA A 156 -5.51 21.88 11.83
C ALA A 156 -6.14 21.13 10.66
N LEU A 157 -5.27 20.49 9.87
CA LEU A 157 -5.63 19.52 8.84
C LEU A 157 -5.10 18.15 9.28
N SER A 158 -5.93 17.12 9.19
CA SER A 158 -5.55 15.74 9.49
C SER A 158 -5.97 14.81 8.36
N LEU A 159 -5.27 13.69 8.22
CA LEU A 159 -5.69 12.60 7.35
C LEU A 159 -6.37 11.53 8.22
N GLU A 160 -7.68 11.44 8.13
CA GLU A 160 -8.51 10.55 8.94
C GLU A 160 -8.89 9.30 8.16
N TYR A 161 -8.87 8.17 8.86
CA TYR A 161 -9.43 6.92 8.35
C TYR A 161 -10.96 6.95 8.47
N ILE A 162 -11.66 6.65 7.38
CA ILE A 162 -13.12 6.56 7.35
C ILE A 162 -13.50 5.08 7.33
N ALA A 163 -13.99 4.58 8.45
CA ALA A 163 -14.65 3.28 8.50
C ALA A 163 -16.00 3.36 7.75
N HIS A 164 -16.27 2.38 6.90
CA HIS A 164 -17.57 2.12 6.31
C HIS A 164 -18.12 0.80 6.81
#